data_AF-A0A923V0M5-F1
#
_entry.id   AF-A0A923V0M5-F1
#
_cell.length_a   1.000
_cell.length_b   1.000
_cell.length_c   1.000
_cell.angle_alpha   90.00
_cell.angle_beta   90.00
_cell.angle_gamma   90.00
#
_symmetry.space_group_name_H-M   'P 1'
#
loop_
_entity.id
_entity.type
_entity.pdbx_description
1 polymer ?
#
loop_
_entity_poly.entity_id
_entity_poly.type
_entity_poly.pdbx_seq_one_letter_code
_entity_poly.pdbx_strand_id
1 'polypeptide(L)'
;MIANLTRLLLLIQLIAAASIAWMLNHHAGVTSAGVALFLGVTIVLAVRAAITANNFRLAHQISGTLRPVCTLGSSARLLQFAQEFRATMVSSSWWMPFCRLSSAPLILSADLPVLLVHGYGCNSGFWRPLSRYLQHTGISHHAVTLEPVLGS
;
A
#
# COMPACT_ATOMS: atom_id res chain seq x y z
N MET A 1 -1.69 -3.74 16.38
CA MET A 1 -1.00 -4.88 15.74
C MET A 1 -0.55 -4.59 14.30
N ILE A 2 -1.42 -4.35 13.31
CA ILE A 2 -1.02 -4.22 11.89
C ILE A 2 -0.15 -2.99 11.66
N ALA A 3 -0.40 -1.88 12.37
CA ALA A 3 0.49 -0.71 12.28
C ALA A 3 1.94 -1.04 12.72
N ASN A 4 2.11 -1.88 13.74
CA ASN A 4 3.44 -2.30 14.18
C ASN A 4 4.06 -3.30 13.21
N LEU A 5 3.26 -4.23 12.67
CA LEU A 5 3.71 -5.18 11.65
C LEU A 5 4.15 -4.47 10.36
N THR A 6 3.38 -3.50 9.88
CA THR A 6 3.74 -2.69 8.69
C THR A 6 4.98 -1.85 8.93
N ARG A 7 5.17 -1.27 10.13
CA ARG A 7 6.43 -0.60 10.51
C ARG A 7 7.61 -1.58 10.56
N LEU A 8 7.43 -2.77 11.11
CA LEU A 8 8.47 -3.81 11.12
C LEU A 8 8.86 -4.22 9.69
N LEU A 9 7.87 -4.43 8.81
CA LEU A 9 8.11 -4.72 7.40
C LEU A 9 8.87 -3.59 6.69
N LEU A 10 8.57 -2.32 7.01
CA LEU A 10 9.33 -1.19 6.50
C LEU A 10 10.78 -1.17 7.01
N LEU A 11 10.99 -1.46 8.29
CA LEU A 11 12.33 -1.57 8.85
C LEU A 11 13.13 -2.69 8.16
N ILE A 12 12.51 -3.85 7.94
CA ILE A 12 13.12 -4.96 7.20
C ILE A 12 13.49 -4.53 5.78
N GLN A 13 12.63 -3.79 5.08
CA GLN A 13 12.92 -3.27 3.74
C GLN A 13 14.10 -2.30 3.73
N LEU A 14 14.19 -1.41 4.72
CA LEU A 14 15.31 -0.47 4.86
C LEU A 14 16.63 -1.21 5.13
N ILE A 15 16.60 -2.19 6.04
CA ILE A 15 17.76 -3.03 6.32
C ILE A 15 18.17 -3.81 5.07
N ALA A 16 17.22 -4.41 4.35
CA ALA A 16 17.51 -5.12 3.10
C ALA A 16 18.16 -4.20 2.06
N ALA A 17 17.63 -2.98 1.85
CA ALA A 17 18.21 -2.01 0.93
C ALA A 17 19.65 -1.63 1.35
N ALA A 18 19.88 -1.39 2.64
CA ALA A 18 21.20 -1.07 3.18
C ALA A 18 22.20 -2.24 3.04
N SER A 19 21.77 -3.47 3.33
CA SER A 19 22.60 -4.67 3.19
C SER A 19 22.97 -4.93 1.72
N ILE A 20 22.03 -4.73 0.79
CA ILE A 20 22.31 -4.86 -0.65
C ILE A 20 23.30 -3.77 -1.08
N ALA A 21 23.11 -2.52 -0.66
CA ALA A 21 24.02 -1.43 -0.97
C ALA A 21 25.43 -1.69 -0.43
N TRP A 22 25.54 -2.17 0.82
CA TRP A 22 26.80 -2.55 1.44
C TRP A 22 27.49 -3.67 0.64
N MET A 23 26.75 -4.70 0.24
CA MET A 23 27.26 -5.80 -0.57
C MET A 23 27.76 -5.31 -1.95
N LEU A 24 27.03 -4.41 -2.61
CA LEU A 24 27.44 -3.84 -3.91
C LEU A 24 28.71 -3.00 -3.80
N ASN A 25 28.85 -2.23 -2.72
CA ASN A 25 30.05 -1.45 -2.48
C ASN A 25 31.27 -2.34 -2.21
N HIS A 26 31.10 -3.38 -1.37
CA HIS A 26 32.22 -4.18 -0.89
C HIS A 26 32.63 -5.33 -1.84
N HIS A 27 31.67 -5.91 -2.58
CA HIS A 27 31.91 -7.09 -3.42
C HIS A 27 31.77 -6.82 -4.93
N ALA A 28 30.97 -5.83 -5.33
CA ALA A 28 30.72 -5.53 -6.75
C ALA A 28 31.49 -4.30 -7.27
N GLY A 29 32.38 -3.73 -6.45
CA GLY A 29 33.25 -2.61 -6.84
C GLY A 29 32.53 -1.28 -7.04
N VAL A 30 31.32 -1.11 -6.52
CA VAL A 30 30.58 0.16 -6.60
C VAL A 30 31.14 1.16 -5.59
N THR A 31 32.13 1.94 -6.00
CA THR A 31 32.88 2.86 -5.11
C THR A 31 32.05 4.03 -4.58
N SER A 32 30.99 4.42 -5.28
CA SER A 32 30.09 5.49 -4.83
C SER A 32 29.00 4.93 -3.92
N ALA A 33 29.05 5.29 -2.64
CA ALA A 33 28.03 4.92 -1.66
C ALA A 33 26.61 5.37 -2.07
N GLY A 34 26.49 6.53 -2.74
CA GLY A 34 25.21 7.02 -3.24
C GLY A 34 24.62 6.14 -4.35
N VAL A 35 25.46 5.67 -5.28
CA VAL A 35 25.06 4.74 -6.35
C VAL A 35 24.67 3.39 -5.77
N ALA A 36 25.46 2.86 -4.82
CA ALA A 36 25.17 1.60 -4.16
C ALA A 36 23.82 1.65 -3.41
N LEU A 37 23.54 2.74 -2.69
CA LEU A 37 22.26 2.94 -2.00
C LEU A 37 21.09 3.05 -2.99
N PHE A 38 21.25 3.82 -4.07
CA PHE A 38 20.22 3.94 -5.10
C PHE A 38 19.88 2.57 -5.72
N LEU A 39 20.89 1.76 -6.04
CA LEU A 39 20.70 0.40 -6.56
C LEU A 39 20.03 -0.52 -5.53
N GLY A 40 20.44 -0.47 -4.26
CA GLY A 40 19.82 -1.24 -3.18
C GLY A 40 18.32 -0.92 -3.03
N VAL A 41 17.97 0.37 -2.99
CA VAL A 41 16.57 0.83 -2.96
C VAL A 41 15.82 0.38 -4.21
N THR A 42 16.43 0.52 -5.39
CA THR A 42 15.83 0.12 -6.67
C THR A 42 15.51 -1.37 -6.70
N ILE A 43 16.41 -2.22 -6.20
CA ILE A 43 16.20 -3.67 -6.12
C ILE A 43 15.01 -3.99 -5.20
N VAL A 44 14.94 -3.36 -4.01
CA VAL A 44 13.80 -3.56 -3.09
C VAL A 44 12.48 -3.10 -3.74
N LEU A 45 12.48 -1.96 -4.44
CA LEU A 45 11.31 -1.48 -5.18
C LEU A 45 10.93 -2.42 -6.33
N ALA A 46 11.91 -3.00 -7.03
CA ALA A 46 11.68 -3.96 -8.11
C ALA A 46 11.03 -5.25 -7.57
N VAL A 47 11.47 -5.75 -6.42
CA VAL A 47 10.82 -6.89 -5.75
C VAL A 47 9.35 -6.56 -5.43
N ARG A 48 9.07 -5.37 -4.89
CA ARG A 48 7.70 -4.94 -4.61
C ARG A 48 6.85 -4.83 -5.89
N ALA A 49 7.43 -4.28 -6.95
CA ALA A 49 6.75 -4.20 -8.25
C ALA A 49 6.46 -5.59 -8.83
N ALA A 50 7.39 -6.56 -8.66
CA ALA A 50 7.19 -7.95 -9.07
C ALA A 50 6.04 -8.63 -8.31
N ILE A 51 5.88 -8.34 -7.01
CA ILE A 51 4.73 -8.82 -6.22
C ILE A 51 3.41 -8.26 -6.79
N THR A 52 3.34 -6.94 -7.04
CA THR A 52 2.15 -6.33 -7.67
C THR A 52 1.90 -6.94 -9.06
N ALA A 53 2.93 -7.16 -9.87
CA ALA A 53 2.79 -7.76 -11.20
C ALA A 53 2.28 -9.21 -11.11
N ASN A 54 2.73 -9.97 -10.12
CA ASN A 54 2.21 -11.31 -9.86
C ASN A 54 0.72 -11.27 -9.47
N ASN A 55 0.28 -10.29 -8.67
CA ASN A 55 -1.14 -10.12 -8.34
C ASN A 55 -1.98 -9.84 -9.59
N PHE A 56 -1.51 -8.99 -10.51
CA PHE A 56 -2.17 -8.78 -11.81
C PHE A 56 -2.22 -10.06 -12.64
N ARG A 57 -1.14 -10.83 -12.68
CA ARG A 57 -1.10 -12.11 -13.40
C ARG A 57 -2.13 -13.10 -12.85
N LEU A 58 -2.19 -13.26 -11.53
CA LEU A 58 -3.17 -14.13 -10.86
C LEU A 58 -4.60 -13.64 -11.12
N ALA A 59 -4.84 -12.34 -10.96
CA ALA A 59 -6.14 -11.74 -11.24
C ALA A 59 -6.56 -11.99 -12.69
N HIS A 60 -5.66 -11.84 -13.66
CA HIS A 60 -5.95 -12.09 -15.07
C HIS A 60 -6.28 -13.56 -15.35
N GLN A 61 -5.53 -14.50 -14.75
CA GLN A 61 -5.79 -15.94 -14.88
C GLN A 61 -7.17 -16.34 -14.34
N ILE A 62 -7.57 -15.79 -13.20
CA ILE A 62 -8.87 -16.08 -12.57
C ILE A 62 -10.01 -15.37 -13.31
N SER A 63 -9.76 -14.14 -13.80
CA SER A 63 -10.75 -13.31 -14.49
C SER A 63 -11.12 -13.83 -15.89
N GLY A 64 -10.41 -14.82 -16.44
CA GLY A 64 -10.71 -15.40 -17.75
C GLY A 64 -12.11 -16.01 -17.88
N THR A 65 -12.83 -16.22 -16.76
CA THR A 65 -14.22 -16.67 -16.71
C THR A 65 -15.25 -15.54 -16.80
N LEU A 66 -14.82 -14.29 -16.63
CA LEU A 66 -15.69 -13.11 -16.66
C LEU A 66 -15.63 -12.48 -18.05
N ARG A 67 -16.80 -12.14 -18.62
CA ARG A 67 -16.88 -11.46 -19.92
C ARG A 67 -16.23 -10.07 -19.81
N PRO A 68 -15.13 -9.77 -20.54
CA PRO A 68 -14.48 -8.48 -20.41
C PRO A 68 -15.41 -7.38 -20.94
N VAL A 69 -15.87 -6.50 -20.05
CA VAL A 69 -16.73 -5.35 -20.39
C VAL A 69 -15.97 -4.30 -21.20
N CYS A 70 -14.64 -4.24 -21.04
CA CYS A 70 -13.76 -3.34 -21.77
C CYS A 70 -12.37 -3.96 -21.93
N THR A 71 -11.76 -3.83 -23.10
CA THR A 71 -10.38 -4.25 -23.36
C THR A 71 -9.45 -3.03 -23.26
N LEU A 72 -8.45 -3.11 -22.39
CA LEU A 72 -7.48 -2.03 -22.20
C LEU A 72 -6.31 -2.14 -23.17
N GLY A 73 -5.97 -1.03 -23.83
CA GLY A 73 -4.72 -0.92 -24.60
C GLY A 73 -3.48 -1.09 -23.71
N SER A 74 -2.32 -1.37 -24.31
CA SER A 74 -1.07 -1.62 -23.58
C SER A 74 -0.62 -0.44 -22.71
N SER A 75 -0.81 0.79 -23.18
CA SER A 75 -0.52 2.01 -22.41
C SER A 75 -1.44 2.16 -21.20
N ALA A 76 -2.74 1.90 -21.38
CA ALA A 76 -3.73 1.93 -20.30
C ALA A 76 -3.45 0.85 -19.24
N ARG A 77 -3.00 -0.34 -19.65
CA ARG A 77 -2.57 -1.41 -18.73
C ARG A 77 -1.34 -1.01 -17.92
N LEU A 78 -0.34 -0.38 -18.54
CA LEU A 78 0.83 0.13 -17.84
C LEU A 78 0.46 1.22 -16.83
N LEU A 79 -0.44 2.13 -17.22
CA LEU A 79 -0.93 3.18 -16.33
C LEU A 79 -1.70 2.59 -15.14
N GLN A 80 -2.57 1.61 -15.38
CA GLN A 80 -3.30 0.90 -14.32
C GLN A 80 -2.34 0.21 -13.34
N PHE A 81 -1.32 -0.48 -13.86
CA PHE A 81 -0.28 -1.08 -13.02
C PHE A 81 0.47 -0.04 -12.18
N ALA A 82 0.87 1.08 -12.78
CA ALA A 82 1.56 2.15 -12.07
C ALA A 82 0.69 2.79 -10.98
N GLN A 83 -0.61 2.97 -11.25
CA GLN A 83 -1.58 3.46 -10.26
C GLN A 83 -1.73 2.49 -9.08
N GLU A 84 -1.86 1.19 -9.37
CA GLU A 84 -1.99 0.16 -8.35
C GLU A 84 -0.71 0.00 -7.52
N PHE A 85 0.45 0.02 -8.17
CA PHE A 85 1.74 0.02 -7.49
C PHE A 85 1.87 1.24 -6.57
N ARG A 86 1.56 2.44 -7.07
CA ARG A 86 1.56 3.67 -6.25
C ARG A 86 0.59 3.56 -5.07
N ALA A 87 -0.63 3.09 -5.29
CA ALA A 87 -1.63 2.92 -4.24
C ALA A 87 -1.16 1.93 -3.17
N THR A 88 -0.55 0.81 -3.59
CA THR A 88 0.04 -0.19 -2.69
C THR A 88 1.21 0.41 -1.90
N MET A 89 2.12 1.12 -2.57
CA MET A 89 3.28 1.76 -1.93
C MET A 89 2.84 2.77 -0.86
N VAL A 90 1.93 3.68 -1.20
CA VAL A 90 1.48 4.75 -0.29
C VAL A 90 0.67 4.18 0.88
N SER A 91 -0.25 3.26 0.61
CA SER A 91 -1.07 2.66 1.67
C SER A 91 -0.22 1.86 2.67
N SER A 92 0.64 0.96 2.19
CA SER A 92 1.46 0.09 3.05
C SER A 92 2.66 0.77 3.69
N SER A 93 3.24 1.79 3.04
CA SER A 93 4.47 2.44 3.54
C SER A 93 4.19 3.73 4.30
N TRP A 94 2.98 4.28 4.21
CA TRP A 94 2.65 5.55 4.85
C TRP A 94 1.34 5.49 5.62
N TRP A 95 0.22 5.20 4.94
CA TRP A 95 -1.07 5.40 5.58
C TRP A 95 -1.37 4.41 6.70
N MET A 96 -1.17 3.12 6.46
CA MET A 96 -1.38 2.08 7.46
C MET A 96 -0.41 2.18 8.66
N PRO A 97 0.90 2.45 8.49
CA PRO A 97 1.81 2.57 9.62
C PRO A 97 1.69 3.88 10.40
N PHE A 98 1.40 5.01 9.76
CA PHE A 98 1.53 6.34 10.39
C PHE A 98 0.25 7.19 10.39
N CYS A 99 -0.69 6.92 9.49
CA CYS A 99 -1.87 7.79 9.29
C CYS A 99 -3.19 7.12 9.70
N ARG A 100 -3.17 6.27 10.73
CA ARG A 100 -4.38 5.67 11.30
C ARG A 100 -5.43 6.75 11.57
N LEU A 101 -6.65 6.44 11.19
CA LEU A 101 -7.80 7.30 11.46
C LEU A 101 -8.30 6.95 12.86
N SER A 102 -8.24 7.94 13.75
CA SER A 102 -9.02 7.92 14.99
C SER A 102 -10.43 8.40 14.69
N SER A 103 -11.39 8.02 15.53
CA SER A 103 -12.76 8.52 15.46
C SER A 103 -12.75 10.05 15.34
N ALA A 104 -13.14 10.58 14.18
CA ALA A 104 -13.51 11.97 14.11
C ALA A 104 -14.74 12.16 15.00
N PRO A 105 -14.86 13.30 15.71
CA PRO A 105 -16.10 13.61 16.41
C PRO A 105 -17.24 13.54 15.39
N LEU A 106 -18.29 12.78 15.73
CA LEU A 106 -19.51 12.71 14.94
C LEU A 106 -20.08 14.13 14.86
N ILE A 107 -19.82 14.83 13.75
CA ILE A 107 -20.61 15.99 13.39
C ILE A 107 -21.96 15.40 13.03
N LEU A 108 -22.98 15.55 13.88
CA LEU A 108 -24.32 15.05 13.59
C LEU A 108 -24.89 15.80 12.38
N SER A 109 -24.57 15.33 11.17
CA SER A 109 -25.28 15.67 9.93
C SER A 109 -26.63 14.95 9.94
N ALA A 110 -27.66 15.55 9.32
CA ALA A 110 -28.95 14.88 9.13
C ALA A 110 -28.86 13.64 8.21
N ASP A 111 -27.75 13.50 7.46
CA ASP A 111 -27.49 12.41 6.54
C ASP A 111 -27.01 11.12 7.24
N LEU A 112 -27.26 9.98 6.59
CA LEU A 112 -26.90 8.65 7.11
C LEU A 112 -25.36 8.52 7.27
N PRO A 113 -24.85 8.17 8.47
CA PRO A 113 -23.42 8.04 8.70
C PRO A 113 -22.82 6.82 7.98
N VAL A 114 -21.58 6.97 7.50
CA VAL A 114 -20.84 5.93 6.75
C VAL A 114 -19.83 5.23 7.65
N LEU A 115 -19.91 3.90 7.75
CA LEU A 115 -18.91 3.08 8.42
C LEU A 115 -17.90 2.51 7.42
N LEU A 116 -16.62 2.84 7.57
CA LEU A 116 -15.53 2.37 6.73
C LEU A 116 -14.85 1.16 7.38
N VAL A 117 -15.05 -0.01 6.80
CA VAL A 117 -14.52 -1.30 7.28
C VAL A 117 -13.42 -1.78 6.35
N HIS A 118 -12.18 -1.90 6.84
CA HIS A 118 -11.05 -2.33 6.01
C HIS A 118 -11.07 -3.85 5.75
N GLY A 119 -10.35 -4.28 4.71
CA GLY A 119 -10.13 -5.69 4.40
C GLY A 119 -9.04 -6.36 5.25
N TYR A 120 -8.76 -7.63 4.96
CA TYR A 120 -7.72 -8.40 5.66
C TYR A 120 -6.33 -7.76 5.55
N GLY A 121 -5.52 -7.88 6.62
CA GLY A 121 -4.14 -7.37 6.64
C GLY A 121 -4.01 -5.84 6.61
N CYS A 122 -5.12 -5.11 6.79
CA CYS A 122 -5.17 -3.64 6.78
C CYS A 122 -5.57 -3.08 8.15
N ASN A 123 -5.63 -1.75 8.26
CA ASN A 123 -6.19 -1.02 9.39
C ASN A 123 -6.92 0.24 8.89
N SER A 124 -7.49 1.06 9.80
CA SER A 124 -8.24 2.26 9.43
C SER A 124 -7.48 3.27 8.57
N GLY A 125 -6.14 3.27 8.61
CA GLY A 125 -5.30 4.13 7.77
C GLY A 125 -5.50 3.92 6.28
N PHE A 126 -5.89 2.72 5.84
CA PHE A 126 -6.20 2.43 4.43
C PHE A 126 -7.25 3.40 3.85
N TRP A 127 -8.21 3.81 4.67
CA TRP A 127 -9.30 4.69 4.27
C TRP A 127 -8.95 6.17 4.20
N ARG A 128 -7.68 6.56 4.37
CA ARG A 128 -7.28 7.98 4.46
C ARG A 128 -7.77 8.85 3.29
N PRO A 129 -7.72 8.44 2.01
CA PRO A 129 -8.25 9.25 0.91
C PRO A 129 -9.76 9.42 0.96
N LEU A 130 -10.49 8.32 1.21
CA LEU A 130 -11.95 8.32 1.27
C LEU A 130 -12.44 9.13 2.48
N SER A 131 -11.80 8.99 3.63
CA SER A 131 -12.12 9.80 4.81
C SER A 131 -11.95 11.29 4.51
N ARG A 132 -10.86 11.71 3.86
CA ARG A 132 -10.69 13.11 3.43
C ARG A 132 -11.82 13.55 2.50
N TYR A 133 -12.17 12.73 1.50
CA TYR A 133 -13.27 13.06 0.59
C TYR A 133 -14.60 13.24 1.34
N LEU A 134 -14.96 12.31 2.22
CA LEU A 134 -16.18 12.38 3.03
C LEU A 134 -16.19 13.59 3.98
N GLN A 135 -15.04 13.96 4.55
CA GLN A 135 -14.90 15.20 5.34
C GLN A 135 -15.19 16.44 4.49
N HIS A 136 -14.66 16.51 3.26
CA HIS A 136 -14.86 17.66 2.36
C HIS A 136 -16.31 17.78 1.88
N THR A 137 -17.03 16.66 1.77
CA THR A 137 -18.44 16.65 1.36
C THR A 137 -19.41 16.77 2.54
N GLY A 138 -18.92 16.94 3.78
CA GLY A 138 -19.76 17.05 4.97
C GLY A 138 -20.46 15.76 5.40
N ILE A 139 -19.99 14.60 4.92
CA ILE A 139 -20.58 13.30 5.25
C ILE A 139 -19.94 12.75 6.52
N SER A 140 -20.78 12.49 7.51
CA SER A 140 -20.41 11.78 8.75
C SER A 140 -19.86 10.40 8.43
N HIS A 141 -18.67 10.08 8.95
CA HIS A 141 -18.09 8.76 8.76
C HIS A 141 -17.14 8.36 9.89
N HIS A 142 -16.98 7.05 10.04
CA HIS A 142 -16.06 6.45 11.01
C HIS A 142 -15.30 5.29 10.37
N ALA A 143 -13.98 5.25 10.55
CA ALA A 143 -13.14 4.15 10.06
C ALA A 143 -12.69 3.27 11.22
N VAL A 144 -13.20 2.04 11.26
CA VAL A 144 -12.86 1.06 12.32
C VAL A 144 -11.52 0.40 12.05
N THR A 145 -10.85 -0.05 13.10
CA THR A 145 -9.71 -0.97 13.01
C THR A 145 -10.09 -2.26 13.73
N LEU A 146 -10.26 -3.36 12.98
CA LEU A 146 -10.72 -4.65 13.49
C LEU A 146 -9.56 -5.54 13.95
N GLU A 147 -8.64 -4.99 14.74
CA GLU A 147 -7.51 -5.75 15.30
C GLU A 147 -7.81 -6.25 16.72
N PRO A 148 -7.40 -7.48 17.11
CA PRO A 148 -6.76 -8.53 16.30
C PRO A 148 -7.78 -9.41 15.57
N VAL A 149 -7.38 -9.95 14.40
CA VAL A 149 -8.21 -10.84 13.57
C VAL A 149 -8.41 -12.23 14.20
N LEU A 150 -7.56 -12.62 15.16
CA LEU A 150 -7.50 -13.98 15.74
C LEU A 150 -7.87 -14.05 17.24
N GLY A 151 -8.47 -13.00 17.81
CA GLY A 151 -8.63 -12.91 19.27
C GLY A 151 -7.33 -12.49 19.95
N SER A 152 -7.48 -11.98 21.18
CA SER A 152 -6.44 -11.33 22.00
C SER A 152 -5.19 -12.17 22.23
#